data_AF-A0AAD4E153-F1
#
_entry.id   AF-A0AAD4E153-F1
#
_cell.length_a   1.000
_cell.length_b   1.000
_cell.length_c   1.000
_cell.angle_alpha   90.00
_cell.angle_beta   90.00
_cell.angle_gamma   90.00
#
_symmetry.space_group_name_H-M   'P 1'
#
loop_
_entity.id
_entity.type
_entity.pdbx_description
1 polymer ?
#
loop_
_entity_poly.entity_id
_entity_poly.type
_entity_poly.pdbx_seq_one_letter_code
_entity_poly.pdbx_strand_id
1 'polypeptide(L)'
;MRTAKVEQSAPSKPPRLLAGELTPEVVCDWDNTCTTYFMHKDIEAADQVKMIAFGMLDARLHTWYLAQRAILDAGTFNEYMTALKSAWLEKHWDIKLRRKVLGSQQGNHPFYEWVLELQNQNALLYGGTSHLDNDQLWNQLEANICNELTIPVLRANLADDLTLREWIEEIKHLDDKRLDDLAAHKKIAEELFKSSKRNISSNNRPSSSKTYTSSTCLGSLTEVEQILLSKHRGCFKCRKFYVSHQSKDCPNGAPEATNYKSLMEADALTAKPKTRTVAAVTPVNAVMPTSTIEEVSDSDDDLCIAPLETAHLIWPCLLTGPSINYFEHVDALIDHRSHLVLIDENIVTKLGMRRRKLHTKIEAKSAFTDSVSLPFSFSEYVLLSPSSLNNDWTSHTIHAIVALGLSVPLLLGGPFLQHNYLVIDHETRTCISKNSQYDLLNAPQRIQRVTKAHPSRRDVLHMRKNVIRELKGALGPQYHKVKQHATSKSNDITSVLCRRIDTLAFIEDNKEHLERLDKEMRRKYDDRFPEDIPHIDELPTDIVH
;
A
#
# COMPACT_ATOMS: atom_id res chain seq x y z
N MET A 1 23.84 10.50 2.18
CA MET A 1 24.65 11.55 2.85
C MET A 1 23.80 12.11 3.99
N ARG A 2 24.40 12.71 5.03
CA ARG A 2 23.63 13.29 6.15
C ARG A 2 23.16 14.70 5.75
N THR A 3 21.88 15.00 5.92
CA THR A 3 21.31 16.34 5.72
C THR A 3 21.90 17.33 6.73
N ALA A 4 22.21 18.54 6.28
CA ALA A 4 22.68 19.63 7.14
C ALA A 4 21.58 20.03 8.14
N LYS A 5 21.97 20.70 9.24
CA LYS A 5 21.04 21.20 10.26
C LYS A 5 21.47 22.60 10.69
N VAL A 6 20.49 23.40 11.10
CA VAL A 6 20.72 24.72 11.68
C VAL A 6 20.55 24.63 13.20
N GLU A 7 21.54 25.12 13.93
CA GLU A 7 21.52 25.18 15.39
C GLU A 7 21.72 26.61 15.87
N GLN A 8 20.96 27.00 16.89
CA GLN A 8 21.15 28.26 17.58
C GLN A 8 20.86 28.09 19.07
N SER A 9 21.85 28.38 19.92
CA SER A 9 21.71 28.21 21.37
C SER A 9 20.83 29.29 22.01
N ALA A 10 20.78 30.49 21.42
CA ALA A 10 19.92 31.59 21.83
C ALA A 10 19.73 32.58 20.67
N PRO A 11 18.59 33.30 20.57
CA PRO A 11 18.34 34.27 19.49
C PRO A 11 19.43 35.37 19.35
N SER A 12 20.15 35.64 20.44
CA SER A 12 21.25 36.62 20.48
C SER A 12 22.62 36.05 20.07
N LYS A 13 22.72 34.74 19.78
CA LYS A 13 23.96 34.09 19.34
C LYS A 13 23.92 33.83 17.83
N PRO A 14 25.07 33.93 17.13
CA PRO A 14 25.10 33.62 15.71
C PRO A 14 24.60 32.19 15.44
N PRO A 15 23.78 32.00 14.41
CA PRO A 15 23.33 30.66 14.02
C PRO A 15 24.50 29.83 13.48
N ARG A 16 24.39 28.52 13.61
CA ARG A 16 25.38 27.54 13.15
C ARG A 16 24.74 26.61 12.13
N LEU A 17 25.31 26.55 10.93
CA LEU A 17 24.92 25.62 9.87
C LEU A 17 25.90 24.44 9.89
N LEU A 18 25.43 23.29 10.39
CA LEU A 18 26.23 22.08 10.51
C LEU A 18 26.56 21.49 9.12
N ALA A 19 27.64 20.71 9.06
CA ALA A 19 28.05 20.03 7.84
C ALA A 19 27.02 19.00 7.37
N GLY A 20 26.77 18.98 6.06
CA GLY A 20 25.79 18.06 5.45
C GLY A 20 25.31 18.53 4.07
N GLU A 21 24.33 17.82 3.54
CA GLU A 21 23.64 18.19 2.30
C GLU A 21 22.61 19.30 2.57
N LEU A 22 22.61 20.35 1.74
CA LEU A 22 21.67 21.46 1.85
C LEU A 22 20.39 21.15 1.06
N THR A 23 19.26 21.16 1.76
CA THR A 23 17.92 21.06 1.16
C THR A 23 17.21 22.42 1.24
N PRO A 24 16.14 22.65 0.45
CA PRO A 24 15.38 23.90 0.53
C PRO A 24 14.88 24.22 1.94
N GLU A 25 14.50 23.20 2.71
CA GLU A 25 14.07 23.33 4.11
C GLU A 25 15.20 23.88 4.98
N VAL A 26 16.40 23.27 4.91
CA VAL A 26 17.56 23.72 5.69
C VAL A 26 17.97 25.14 5.32
N VAL A 27 17.89 25.49 4.03
CA VAL A 27 18.19 26.86 3.59
C VAL A 27 17.16 27.86 4.11
N CYS A 28 15.88 27.49 4.15
CA CYS A 28 14.82 28.30 4.75
C CYS A 28 15.02 28.47 6.26
N ASP A 29 15.36 27.40 6.98
CA ASP A 29 15.68 27.45 8.41
C ASP A 29 16.88 28.36 8.67
N TRP A 30 17.91 28.29 7.82
CA TRP A 30 19.09 29.14 7.92
C TRP A 30 18.72 30.62 7.72
N ASP A 31 17.90 30.91 6.71
CA ASP A 31 17.40 32.26 6.40
C ASP A 31 16.64 32.87 7.59
N ASN A 32 15.65 32.12 8.11
CA ASN A 32 14.81 32.52 9.23
C ASN A 32 15.62 32.74 10.51
N THR A 33 16.57 31.85 10.79
CA THR A 33 17.40 31.94 12.00
C THR A 33 18.40 33.11 11.91
N CYS A 34 18.98 33.35 10.73
CA CYS A 34 19.84 34.51 10.48
C CYS A 34 19.06 35.81 10.62
N THR A 35 17.88 35.90 10.01
CA THR A 35 17.00 37.07 10.10
C THR A 35 16.63 37.37 11.56
N THR A 36 16.25 36.35 12.32
CA THR A 36 15.94 36.49 13.75
C THR A 36 17.15 37.01 14.54
N TYR A 37 18.34 36.49 14.26
CA TYR A 37 19.59 36.95 14.87
C TYR A 37 19.88 38.42 14.54
N PHE A 38 19.72 38.84 13.28
CA PHE A 38 19.92 40.22 12.84
C PHE A 38 18.95 41.18 13.54
N MET A 39 17.68 40.80 13.65
CA MET A 39 16.67 41.59 14.35
C MET A 39 16.98 41.72 15.85
N HIS A 40 17.39 40.64 16.49
CA HIS A 40 17.68 40.67 17.93
C HIS A 40 18.97 41.44 18.25
N LYS A 41 19.96 41.44 17.35
CA LYS A 41 21.23 42.12 17.53
C LYS A 41 21.31 43.51 16.92
N ASP A 42 20.27 43.92 16.19
CA ASP A 42 20.20 45.17 15.45
C ASP A 42 21.44 45.34 14.54
N ILE A 43 21.70 44.31 13.72
CA ILE A 43 22.88 44.26 12.85
C ILE A 43 22.61 45.04 11.57
N GLU A 44 23.46 46.02 11.28
CA GLU A 44 23.41 46.79 10.04
C GLU A 44 23.54 45.91 8.80
N ALA A 45 22.77 46.24 7.76
CA ALA A 45 22.67 45.44 6.53
C ALA A 45 24.04 45.12 5.88
N ALA A 46 24.99 46.05 5.97
CA ALA A 46 26.34 45.92 5.39
C ALA A 46 27.23 44.90 6.13
N ASP A 47 26.85 44.46 7.33
CA ASP A 47 27.64 43.54 8.16
C ASP A 47 26.95 42.20 8.40
N GLN A 48 25.68 42.05 7.99
CA GLN A 48 24.87 40.84 8.20
C GLN A 48 25.57 39.56 7.73
N VAL A 49 26.04 39.54 6.47
CA VAL A 49 26.70 38.36 5.87
C VAL A 49 28.01 38.01 6.60
N LYS A 50 28.83 39.03 6.92
CA LYS A 50 30.11 38.85 7.64
C LYS A 50 29.91 38.21 9.01
N MET A 51 28.83 38.59 9.69
CA MET A 51 28.53 38.13 11.06
C MET A 51 28.10 36.66 11.13
N ILE A 52 27.44 36.15 10.09
CA ILE A 52 26.99 34.75 10.04
C ILE A 52 27.97 33.82 9.32
N ALA A 53 28.97 34.37 8.62
CA ALA A 53 29.88 33.60 7.79
C ALA A 53 30.65 32.51 8.56
N PHE A 54 31.06 32.80 9.79
CA PHE A 54 31.73 31.83 10.67
C PHE A 54 30.79 30.76 11.25
N GLY A 55 29.47 30.96 11.13
CA GLY A 55 28.47 29.98 11.49
C GLY A 55 28.38 28.81 10.50
N MET A 56 28.95 28.93 9.30
CA MET A 56 29.01 27.87 8.31
C MET A 56 30.11 26.85 8.65
N LEU A 57 29.73 25.67 9.12
CA LEU A 57 30.68 24.65 9.59
C LEU A 57 31.06 23.60 8.54
N ASP A 58 30.35 23.52 7.42
CA ASP A 58 30.79 22.68 6.29
C ASP A 58 32.02 23.31 5.62
N ALA A 59 33.14 22.58 5.61
CA ALA A 59 34.38 23.06 5.03
C ALA A 59 34.25 23.45 3.55
N ARG A 60 33.41 22.75 2.79
CA ARG A 60 33.16 23.03 1.36
C ARG A 60 32.40 24.34 1.20
N LEU A 61 31.39 24.57 2.05
CA LEU A 61 30.60 25.81 2.07
C LEU A 61 31.46 27.00 2.51
N HIS A 62 32.27 26.81 3.55
CA HIS A 62 33.19 27.83 4.02
C HIS A 62 34.23 28.20 2.96
N THR A 63 34.77 27.21 2.24
CA THR A 63 35.72 27.45 1.14
C THR A 63 35.07 28.21 -0.01
N TRP A 64 33.83 27.86 -0.39
CA TRP A 64 33.06 28.57 -1.41
C TRP A 64 32.83 30.04 -1.02
N TYR A 65 32.46 30.30 0.24
CA TYR A 65 32.30 31.66 0.76
C TYR A 65 33.62 32.44 0.70
N LEU A 66 34.73 31.86 1.19
CA LEU A 66 36.03 32.54 1.17
C LEU A 66 36.49 32.91 -0.24
N ALA A 67 36.21 32.06 -1.24
CA ALA A 67 36.53 32.32 -2.63
C ALA A 67 35.76 33.52 -3.23
N GLN A 68 34.57 33.84 -2.69
CA GLN A 68 33.69 34.90 -3.20
C GLN A 68 33.44 36.00 -2.15
N ARG A 69 34.23 36.03 -1.08
CA ARG A 69 34.00 36.85 0.10
C ARG A 69 33.78 38.33 -0.23
N ALA A 70 34.62 38.91 -1.10
CA ALA A 70 34.52 40.32 -1.45
C ALA A 70 33.19 40.68 -2.13
N ILE A 71 32.60 39.75 -2.89
CA ILE A 71 31.33 39.94 -3.58
C ILE A 71 30.17 39.73 -2.60
N LEU A 72 30.22 38.63 -1.83
CA LEU A 72 29.16 38.26 -0.89
C LEU A 72 29.06 39.24 0.30
N ASP A 73 30.18 39.75 0.80
CA ASP A 73 30.22 40.74 1.91
C ASP A 73 29.77 42.14 1.48
N ALA A 74 29.86 42.46 0.18
CA ALA A 74 29.43 43.75 -0.36
C ALA A 74 27.94 43.77 -0.73
N GLY A 75 27.33 42.59 -0.93
CA GLY A 75 25.93 42.44 -1.25
C GLY A 75 25.01 42.49 -0.03
N THR A 76 23.71 42.51 -0.30
CA THR A 76 22.67 42.35 0.72
C THR A 76 22.54 40.90 1.16
N PHE A 77 21.94 40.66 2.33
CA PHE A 77 21.67 39.31 2.79
C PHE A 77 20.79 38.50 1.80
N ASN A 78 19.85 39.15 1.11
CA ASN A 78 19.04 38.50 0.08
C ASN A 78 19.88 38.06 -1.14
N GLU A 79 20.85 38.87 -1.57
CA GLU A 79 21.77 38.52 -2.66
C GLU A 79 22.67 37.34 -2.25
N TYR A 80 23.15 37.33 -1.00
CA TYR A 80 23.85 36.18 -0.43
C TYR A 80 22.97 34.92 -0.43
N MET A 81 21.73 34.99 0.04
CA MET A 81 20.81 33.84 0.06
C MET A 81 20.50 33.34 -1.36
N THR A 82 20.39 34.24 -2.33
CA THR A 82 20.22 33.90 -3.75
C THR A 82 21.45 33.16 -4.29
N ALA A 83 22.65 33.65 -3.99
CA ALA A 83 23.91 33.01 -4.37
C ALA A 83 24.07 31.62 -3.70
N LEU A 84 23.72 31.51 -2.42
CA LEU A 84 23.75 30.25 -1.66
C LEU A 84 22.82 29.21 -2.30
N LYS A 85 21.54 29.57 -2.54
CA LYS A 85 20.56 28.70 -3.21
C LYS A 85 21.05 28.27 -4.59
N SER A 86 21.60 29.19 -5.38
CA SER A 86 22.09 28.88 -6.73
C SER A 86 23.32 27.97 -6.76
N ALA A 87 24.18 28.04 -5.75
CA ALA A 87 25.42 27.27 -5.70
C ALA A 87 25.26 25.88 -5.06
N TRP A 88 24.31 25.73 -4.13
CA TRP A 88 24.22 24.55 -3.27
C TRP A 88 22.95 23.72 -3.43
N LEU A 89 21.86 24.30 -3.94
CA LEU A 89 20.68 23.52 -4.28
C LEU A 89 20.82 22.96 -5.70
N GLU A 90 20.11 21.87 -5.95
CA GLU A 90 20.09 21.26 -7.28
C GLU A 90 19.56 22.24 -8.33
N LYS A 91 20.05 22.14 -9.57
CA LYS A 91 19.47 22.91 -10.68
C LYS A 91 17.98 22.63 -10.79
N HIS A 92 17.20 23.71 -10.96
CA HIS A 92 15.73 23.67 -11.06
C HIS A 92 15.04 23.08 -9.83
N TRP A 93 15.65 23.15 -8.64
CA TRP A 93 15.03 22.71 -7.38
C TRP A 93 13.66 23.33 -7.16
N ASP A 94 13.50 24.60 -7.52
CA ASP A 94 12.29 25.40 -7.36
C ASP A 94 11.17 24.91 -8.28
N ILE A 95 11.49 24.63 -9.55
CA ILE A 95 10.54 24.05 -10.52
C ILE A 95 10.13 22.63 -10.09
N LYS A 96 11.09 21.83 -9.60
CA LYS A 96 10.82 20.47 -9.11
C LYS A 96 9.91 20.50 -7.89
N LEU A 97 10.18 21.38 -6.94
CA LEU A 97 9.36 21.56 -5.75
C LEU A 97 7.97 22.10 -6.11
N ARG A 98 7.86 23.09 -7.01
CA ARG A 98 6.57 23.56 -7.53
C ARG A 98 5.77 22.42 -8.17
N ARG A 99 6.43 21.57 -8.97
CA ARG A 99 5.77 20.39 -9.55
C ARG A 99 5.30 19.41 -8.47
N LYS A 100 6.07 19.23 -7.40
CA LYS A 100 5.68 18.40 -6.25
C LYS A 100 4.42 18.97 -5.57
N VAL A 101 4.39 20.28 -5.34
CA VAL A 101 3.23 20.99 -4.77
C VAL A 101 1.99 20.82 -5.67
N LEU A 102 2.12 21.05 -6.98
CA LEU A 102 1.02 20.90 -7.95
C LEU A 102 0.59 19.45 -8.19
N GLY A 103 1.44 18.47 -7.90
CA GLY A 103 1.13 17.05 -7.97
C GLY A 103 0.55 16.48 -6.67
N SER A 104 0.49 17.27 -5.60
CA SER A 104 0.03 16.83 -4.29
C SER A 104 -1.49 16.65 -4.27
N GLN A 105 -1.96 15.55 -3.66
CA GLN A 105 -3.37 15.20 -3.53
C GLN A 105 -3.69 14.82 -2.10
N GLN A 106 -4.92 15.09 -1.64
CA GLN A 106 -5.34 14.77 -0.27
C GLN A 106 -5.19 13.27 0.04
N GLY A 107 -5.60 12.42 -0.90
CA GLY A 107 -5.57 10.96 -0.72
C GLY A 107 -6.31 10.51 0.54
N ASN A 108 -5.63 9.75 1.39
CA ASN A 108 -6.17 9.23 2.67
C ASN A 108 -5.83 10.12 3.88
N HIS A 109 -5.19 11.28 3.68
CA HIS A 109 -4.80 12.16 4.76
C HIS A 109 -5.99 13.02 5.23
N PRO A 110 -6.06 13.38 6.53
CA PRO A 110 -6.94 14.45 6.97
C PRO A 110 -6.68 15.72 6.15
N PHE A 111 -7.75 16.40 5.74
CA PHE A 111 -7.68 17.54 4.84
C PHE A 111 -6.71 18.61 5.37
N TYR A 112 -6.82 18.95 6.65
CA TYR A 112 -6.02 20.01 7.25
C TYR A 112 -4.53 19.69 7.30
N GLU A 113 -4.16 18.45 7.62
CA GLU A 113 -2.75 17.99 7.63
C GLU A 113 -2.14 18.08 6.23
N TRP A 114 -2.90 17.70 5.20
CA TRP A 114 -2.45 17.82 3.81
C TRP A 114 -2.27 19.28 3.37
N VAL A 115 -3.21 20.16 3.73
CA VAL A 115 -3.12 21.60 3.45
C VAL A 115 -1.88 22.21 4.10
N LEU A 116 -1.60 21.87 5.37
CA LEU A 116 -0.41 22.35 6.08
C LEU A 116 0.88 21.92 5.37
N GLU A 117 1.00 20.66 4.98
CA GLU A 117 2.17 20.18 4.23
C GLU A 117 2.33 20.92 2.89
N LEU A 118 1.23 21.16 2.18
CA LEU A 118 1.25 21.88 0.91
C LEU A 118 1.67 23.35 1.10
N GLN A 119 1.12 24.03 2.11
CA GLN A 119 1.50 25.40 2.47
C GLN A 119 2.96 25.49 2.90
N ASN A 120 3.45 24.53 3.68
CA ASN A 120 4.86 24.46 4.10
C ASN A 120 5.80 24.32 2.89
N GLN A 121 5.48 23.42 1.95
CA GLN A 121 6.27 23.26 0.73
C GLN A 121 6.22 24.50 -0.16
N ASN A 122 5.06 25.16 -0.27
CA ASN A 122 4.94 26.39 -1.04
C ASN A 122 5.70 27.56 -0.39
N ALA A 123 5.76 27.62 0.95
CA ALA A 123 6.51 28.64 1.67
C ALA A 123 8.01 28.61 1.35
N LEU A 124 8.58 27.43 1.05
CA LEU A 124 9.98 27.31 0.61
C LEU A 124 10.26 27.99 -0.75
N LEU A 125 9.22 28.20 -1.55
CA LEU A 125 9.28 28.88 -2.84
C LEU A 125 9.11 30.41 -2.73
N TYR A 126 8.80 30.92 -1.54
CA TYR A 126 8.49 32.34 -1.31
C TYR A 126 9.61 33.26 -1.82
N GLY A 127 9.20 34.38 -2.43
CA GLY A 127 10.11 35.34 -3.07
C GLY A 127 10.62 34.93 -4.45
N GLY A 128 10.32 33.72 -4.93
CA GLY A 128 10.62 33.26 -6.28
C GLY A 128 9.40 33.30 -7.22
N THR A 129 9.65 33.21 -8.53
CA THR A 129 8.58 33.09 -9.56
C THR A 129 7.84 31.75 -9.49
N SER A 130 8.45 30.75 -8.86
CA SER A 130 7.89 29.41 -8.66
C SER A 130 6.89 29.33 -7.50
N HIS A 131 6.76 30.36 -6.65
CA HIS A 131 5.76 30.44 -5.59
C HIS A 131 4.32 30.44 -6.13
N LEU A 132 3.40 29.77 -5.44
CA LEU A 132 1.96 29.84 -5.71
C LEU A 132 1.31 30.92 -4.86
N ASP A 133 0.53 31.80 -5.49
CA ASP A 133 -0.31 32.76 -4.78
C ASP A 133 -1.55 32.08 -4.17
N ASN A 134 -2.33 32.84 -3.40
CA ASN A 134 -3.50 32.29 -2.69
C ASN A 134 -4.57 31.74 -3.65
N ASP A 135 -4.76 32.36 -4.82
CA ASP A 135 -5.75 31.91 -5.81
C ASP A 135 -5.29 30.60 -6.46
N GLN A 136 -4.00 30.48 -6.76
CA GLN A 136 -3.39 29.26 -7.28
C GLN A 136 -3.43 28.13 -6.25
N LEU A 137 -3.14 28.43 -4.97
CA LEU A 137 -3.27 27.47 -3.88
C LEU A 137 -4.71 27.02 -3.70
N TRP A 138 -5.67 27.94 -3.75
CA TRP A 138 -7.09 27.61 -3.68
C TRP A 138 -7.46 26.61 -4.78
N ASN A 139 -7.18 26.95 -6.03
CA ASN A 139 -7.49 26.09 -7.18
C ASN A 139 -6.83 24.71 -7.05
N GLN A 140 -5.59 24.67 -6.55
CA GLN A 140 -4.87 23.41 -6.33
C GLN A 140 -5.52 22.56 -5.25
N LEU A 141 -5.94 23.17 -4.14
CA LEU A 141 -6.63 22.46 -3.06
C LEU A 141 -7.98 21.95 -3.55
N GLU A 142 -8.80 22.82 -4.14
CA GLU A 142 -10.14 22.48 -4.63
C GLU A 142 -10.11 21.32 -5.64
N ALA A 143 -9.17 21.34 -6.59
CA ALA A 143 -9.05 20.32 -7.62
C ALA A 143 -8.58 18.94 -7.09
N ASN A 144 -7.95 18.89 -5.91
CA ASN A 144 -7.30 17.68 -5.39
C ASN A 144 -7.81 17.21 -4.02
N ILE A 145 -8.95 17.75 -3.57
CA ILE A 145 -9.74 17.19 -2.47
C ILE A 145 -10.18 15.75 -2.81
N CYS A 146 -10.19 14.86 -1.82
CA CYS A 146 -10.64 13.48 -2.01
C CYS A 146 -12.14 13.40 -2.35
N ASN A 147 -12.52 12.41 -3.15
CA ASN A 147 -13.89 12.27 -3.65
C ASN A 147 -14.94 12.18 -2.52
N GLU A 148 -14.55 11.59 -1.39
CA GLU A 148 -15.38 11.42 -0.19
C GLU A 148 -15.71 12.77 0.48
N LEU A 149 -14.82 13.77 0.37
CA LEU A 149 -15.00 15.11 0.92
C LEU A 149 -15.60 16.08 -0.11
N THR A 150 -15.39 15.85 -1.42
CA THR A 150 -15.97 16.69 -2.49
C THR A 150 -17.50 16.80 -2.38
N ILE A 151 -18.19 15.71 -2.07
CA ILE A 151 -19.67 15.71 -1.97
C ILE A 151 -20.16 16.59 -0.80
N PRO A 152 -19.65 16.44 0.44
CA PRO A 152 -19.92 17.36 1.53
C PRO A 152 -19.68 18.84 1.18
N VAL A 153 -18.54 19.15 0.54
CA VAL A 153 -18.18 20.53 0.15
C VAL A 153 -19.20 21.12 -0.82
N LEU A 154 -19.55 20.39 -1.89
CA LEU A 154 -20.55 20.83 -2.87
C LEU A 154 -21.95 21.03 -2.23
N ARG A 155 -22.28 20.25 -1.19
CA ARG A 155 -23.56 20.39 -0.48
C ARG A 155 -23.57 21.55 0.52
N ALA A 156 -22.42 21.91 1.06
CA ALA A 156 -22.29 23.00 2.01
C ALA A 156 -22.62 24.35 1.35
N ASN A 157 -22.44 24.45 0.02
CA ASN A 157 -22.72 25.66 -0.75
C ASN A 157 -22.10 26.89 -0.08
N LEU A 158 -20.77 26.80 0.11
CA LEU A 158 -19.95 27.82 0.74
C LEU A 158 -20.09 29.16 -0.01
N ALA A 159 -19.89 30.26 0.70
CA ALA A 159 -20.01 31.59 0.11
C ALA A 159 -18.87 31.88 -0.89
N ASP A 160 -19.18 32.60 -1.97
CA ASP A 160 -18.23 32.89 -3.06
C ASP A 160 -17.16 33.92 -2.67
N ASP A 161 -17.31 34.62 -1.55
CA ASP A 161 -16.45 35.71 -1.08
C ASP A 161 -15.48 35.33 0.06
N LEU A 162 -15.38 34.03 0.37
CA LEU A 162 -14.49 33.53 1.41
C LEU A 162 -13.01 33.79 1.05
N THR A 163 -12.21 34.16 2.05
CA THR A 163 -10.75 34.13 1.92
C THR A 163 -10.23 32.69 1.95
N LEU A 164 -9.04 32.45 1.39
CA LEU A 164 -8.42 31.11 1.36
C LEU A 164 -8.39 30.46 2.75
N ARG A 165 -8.06 31.24 3.78
CA ARG A 165 -8.02 30.76 5.16
C ARG A 165 -9.40 30.37 5.68
N GLU A 166 -10.42 31.19 5.43
CA GLU A 166 -11.79 30.90 5.88
C GLU A 166 -12.35 29.67 5.17
N TRP A 167 -12.10 29.54 3.87
CA TRP A 167 -12.49 28.35 3.11
C TRP A 167 -11.79 27.08 3.59
N ILE A 168 -10.49 27.14 3.91
CA ILE A 168 -9.77 26.00 4.50
C ILE A 168 -10.41 25.56 5.82
N GLU A 169 -10.78 26.49 6.70
CA GLU A 169 -11.42 26.14 7.99
C GLU A 169 -12.82 25.52 7.78
N GLU A 170 -13.62 26.05 6.86
CA GLU A 170 -14.93 25.46 6.54
C GLU A 170 -14.80 24.03 6.01
N ILE A 171 -13.85 23.77 5.11
CA ILE A 171 -13.64 22.42 4.58
C ILE A 171 -13.08 21.48 5.64
N LYS A 172 -12.18 21.96 6.50
CA LYS A 172 -11.69 21.20 7.65
C LYS A 172 -12.84 20.77 8.55
N HIS A 173 -13.78 21.66 8.88
CA HIS A 173 -14.95 21.28 9.68
C HIS A 173 -15.80 20.18 9.02
N LEU A 174 -15.94 20.21 7.69
CA LEU A 174 -16.62 19.15 6.94
C LEU A 174 -15.84 17.83 6.96
N ASP A 175 -14.52 17.88 6.89
CA ASP A 175 -13.66 16.70 6.93
C ASP A 175 -13.60 16.07 8.31
N ASP A 176 -13.48 16.87 9.37
CA ASP A 176 -13.52 16.42 10.76
C ASP A 176 -14.82 15.65 11.04
N LYS A 177 -15.96 16.21 10.64
CA LYS A 177 -17.26 15.55 10.75
C LYS A 177 -17.30 14.22 9.98
N ARG A 178 -16.74 14.19 8.77
CA ARG A 178 -16.67 12.98 7.95
C ARG A 178 -15.80 11.90 8.62
N LEU A 179 -14.67 12.29 9.21
CA LEU A 179 -13.78 11.39 9.93
C LEU A 179 -14.42 10.84 11.21
N ASP A 180 -15.17 11.67 11.94
CA ASP A 180 -15.95 11.26 13.11
C ASP A 180 -17.04 10.24 12.74
N ASP A 181 -17.79 10.51 11.66
CA ASP A 181 -18.82 9.58 11.15
C ASP A 181 -18.21 8.23 10.73
N LEU A 182 -17.04 8.25 10.06
CA LEU A 182 -16.30 7.05 9.69
C LEU A 182 -15.82 6.26 10.92
N ALA A 183 -15.31 6.96 11.94
CA ALA A 183 -14.89 6.34 13.19
C ALA A 183 -16.08 5.69 13.93
N ALA A 184 -17.23 6.37 13.96
CA ALA A 184 -18.46 5.84 14.54
C ALA A 184 -18.94 4.58 13.80
N HIS A 185 -18.96 4.60 12.47
CA HIS A 185 -19.34 3.46 11.64
C HIS A 185 -18.41 2.26 11.83
N LYS A 186 -17.10 2.50 11.92
CA LYS A 186 -16.11 1.46 12.21
C LYS A 186 -16.37 0.82 13.57
N LYS A 187 -16.64 1.61 14.60
CA LYS A 187 -16.96 1.12 15.94
C LYS A 187 -18.22 0.24 15.96
N ILE A 188 -19.29 0.69 15.29
CA ILE A 188 -20.53 -0.09 15.16
C ILE A 188 -20.27 -1.42 14.44
N ALA A 189 -19.50 -1.40 13.34
CA ALA A 189 -19.14 -2.61 12.61
C ALA A 189 -18.33 -3.60 13.46
N GLU A 190 -17.37 -3.11 14.25
CA GLU A 190 -16.60 -3.93 15.19
C GLU A 190 -17.47 -4.53 16.31
N GLU A 191 -18.44 -3.77 16.84
CA GLU A 191 -19.39 -4.25 17.85
C GLU A 191 -20.32 -5.33 17.29
N LEU A 192 -20.82 -5.16 16.06
CA LEU A 192 -21.62 -6.17 15.37
C LEU A 192 -20.81 -7.45 15.11
N PHE A 193 -19.54 -7.31 14.71
CA PHE A 193 -18.65 -8.46 14.48
C PHE A 193 -18.34 -9.22 15.79
N LYS A 194 -18.15 -8.50 16.90
CA LYS A 194 -17.95 -9.10 18.24
C LYS A 194 -19.20 -9.79 18.75
N SER A 195 -20.39 -9.24 18.49
CA SER A 195 -21.67 -9.85 18.90
C SER A 195 -21.99 -11.12 18.10
N SER A 196 -21.67 -11.15 16.80
CA SER A 196 -21.85 -12.33 15.93
C SER A 196 -20.97 -13.52 16.33
N LYS A 197 -19.77 -13.29 16.87
CA LYS A 197 -18.90 -14.36 17.40
C LYS A 197 -19.44 -15.02 18.67
N ARG A 198 -20.26 -14.32 19.48
CA ARG A 198 -20.86 -14.89 20.70
C ARG A 198 -22.02 -15.85 20.40
N ASN A 199 -22.74 -15.63 19.30
CA ASN A 199 -23.90 -16.45 18.93
C ASN A 199 -23.55 -17.81 18.28
N ILE A 200 -22.29 -18.08 17.93
CA ILE A 200 -21.88 -19.36 17.32
C ILE A 200 -21.57 -20.44 18.38
N SER A 201 -21.44 -20.08 19.66
CA SER A 201 -21.02 -21.02 20.71
C SER A 201 -22.16 -21.69 21.50
N SER A 202 -23.43 -21.46 21.12
CA SER A 202 -24.59 -22.07 21.79
C SER A 202 -25.52 -22.76 20.80
N ASN A 203 -25.15 -23.97 20.36
CA ASN A 203 -26.08 -25.07 20.11
C ASN A 203 -25.34 -26.30 19.55
N ASN A 204 -25.14 -27.30 20.41
CA ASN A 204 -25.46 -28.71 20.14
C ASN A 204 -24.80 -29.62 21.19
N ARG A 205 -25.62 -30.12 22.13
CA ARG A 205 -25.33 -31.35 22.88
C ARG A 205 -26.52 -32.29 22.71
N PRO A 206 -26.36 -33.47 22.08
CA PRO A 206 -27.21 -34.60 22.35
C PRO A 206 -26.57 -35.47 23.44
N SER A 207 -27.37 -35.80 24.45
CA SER A 207 -27.06 -36.85 25.44
C SER A 207 -26.99 -38.22 24.76
N SER A 208 -25.94 -38.98 25.05
CA SER A 208 -25.93 -40.43 24.86
C SER A 208 -25.04 -41.07 25.92
N SER A 209 -25.70 -41.69 26.89
CA SER A 209 -25.18 -42.62 27.89
C SER A 209 -24.44 -43.81 27.25
N LYS A 210 -23.21 -44.12 27.71
CA LYS A 210 -22.62 -45.47 27.63
C LYS A 210 -21.69 -45.74 28.83
N THR A 211 -22.20 -46.62 29.69
CA THR A 211 -21.58 -47.80 30.31
C THR A 211 -20.11 -47.76 30.71
N TYR A 212 -19.89 -47.90 32.02
CA TYR A 212 -18.61 -48.19 32.65
C TYR A 212 -18.15 -49.63 32.37
N THR A 213 -16.92 -49.80 31.88
CA THR A 213 -16.12 -51.00 32.09
C THR A 213 -14.76 -50.59 32.62
N SER A 214 -14.50 -50.99 33.85
CA SER A 214 -13.29 -50.80 34.64
C SER A 214 -12.05 -51.40 33.96
N SER A 215 -11.03 -50.58 33.74
CA SER A 215 -9.64 -51.03 33.59
C SER A 215 -8.76 -50.27 34.59
N THR A 216 -7.89 -51.04 35.23
CA THR A 216 -6.92 -50.69 36.26
C THR A 216 -6.03 -49.52 35.82
N CYS A 217 -6.27 -48.33 36.38
CA CYS A 217 -5.53 -47.12 36.03
C CYS A 217 -4.23 -47.01 36.84
N LEU A 218 -3.11 -46.84 36.13
CA LEU A 218 -1.84 -46.36 36.67
C LEU A 218 -2.04 -44.99 37.35
N GLY A 219 -1.39 -44.78 38.49
CA GLY A 219 -1.39 -43.49 39.19
C GLY A 219 -0.86 -42.35 38.32
N SER A 220 -1.35 -41.13 38.59
CA SER A 220 -0.89 -39.91 37.92
C SER A 220 0.64 -39.76 38.01
N LEU A 221 1.26 -39.22 36.96
CA LEU A 221 2.71 -38.97 36.94
C LEU A 221 3.11 -38.07 38.10
N THR A 222 4.19 -38.44 38.79
CA THR A 222 4.80 -37.58 39.80
C THR A 222 5.44 -36.36 39.13
N GLU A 223 5.56 -35.25 39.85
CA GLU A 223 6.15 -34.00 39.34
C GLU A 223 7.59 -34.23 38.84
N VAL A 224 8.35 -35.10 39.51
CA VAL A 224 9.71 -35.49 39.13
C VAL A 224 9.75 -36.19 37.78
N GLU A 225 8.83 -37.13 37.51
CA GLU A 225 8.75 -37.84 36.22
C GLU A 225 8.31 -36.90 35.08
N GLN A 226 7.45 -35.92 35.36
CA GLN A 226 7.05 -34.91 34.38
C GLN A 226 8.23 -34.02 33.99
N ILE A 227 8.99 -33.55 34.97
CA ILE A 227 10.20 -32.76 34.72
C ILE A 227 11.21 -33.57 33.90
N LEU A 228 11.42 -34.84 34.25
CA LEU A 228 12.38 -35.71 33.57
C LEU A 228 11.98 -36.02 32.12
N LEU A 229 10.70 -36.32 31.87
CA LEU A 229 10.17 -36.53 30.52
C LEU A 229 10.21 -35.23 29.70
N SER A 230 9.89 -34.09 30.29
CA SER A 230 10.01 -32.79 29.62
C SER A 230 11.46 -32.49 29.23
N LYS A 231 12.41 -32.73 30.15
CA LYS A 231 13.85 -32.49 29.94
C LYS A 231 14.44 -33.36 28.83
N HIS A 232 13.99 -34.60 28.69
CA HIS A 232 14.55 -35.58 27.74
C HIS A 232 13.61 -35.90 26.56
N ARG A 233 12.75 -34.93 26.18
CA ARG A 233 11.81 -35.04 25.03
C ARG A 233 11.04 -36.37 25.02
N GLY A 234 10.49 -36.73 26.18
CA GLY A 234 9.74 -37.95 26.40
C GLY A 234 8.22 -37.73 26.34
N CYS A 235 7.47 -38.81 26.11
CA CYS A 235 6.02 -38.76 26.05
C CYS A 235 5.40 -39.06 27.42
N PHE A 236 4.52 -38.19 27.94
CA PHE A 236 3.86 -38.42 29.24
C PHE A 236 2.87 -39.59 29.23
N LYS A 237 2.31 -39.97 28.08
CA LYS A 237 1.38 -41.12 28.01
C LYS A 237 2.08 -42.48 28.05
N CYS A 238 3.09 -42.72 27.21
CA CYS A 238 3.83 -44.00 27.19
C CYS A 238 5.09 -44.01 28.08
N ARG A 239 5.45 -42.86 28.67
CA ARG A 239 6.55 -42.66 29.62
C ARG A 239 7.94 -43.08 29.07
N LYS A 240 8.20 -42.85 27.78
CA LYS A 240 9.50 -43.14 27.10
C LYS A 240 10.25 -41.86 26.73
N PHE A 241 11.59 -41.85 26.82
CA PHE A 241 12.48 -40.73 26.46
C PHE A 241 12.83 -40.68 24.96
N TYR A 242 13.16 -39.48 24.46
CA TYR A 242 13.58 -39.19 23.08
C TYR A 242 12.65 -39.77 22.00
N VAL A 243 11.34 -39.62 22.19
CA VAL A 243 10.32 -40.04 21.21
C VAL A 243 9.76 -38.84 20.46
N SER A 244 9.36 -39.03 19.20
CA SER A 244 8.83 -37.97 18.33
C SER A 244 7.34 -37.63 18.54
N HIS A 245 6.71 -38.17 19.59
CA HIS A 245 5.28 -37.98 19.87
C HIS A 245 5.04 -37.46 21.30
N GLN A 246 3.93 -36.76 21.50
CA GLN A 246 3.46 -36.30 22.81
C GLN A 246 2.12 -36.97 23.19
N SER A 247 1.64 -36.77 24.42
CA SER A 247 0.50 -37.50 24.98
C SER A 247 -0.77 -37.52 24.13
N LYS A 248 -1.02 -36.46 23.35
CA LYS A 248 -2.19 -36.35 22.47
C LYS A 248 -2.08 -37.29 21.26
N ASP A 249 -0.88 -37.50 20.74
CA ASP A 249 -0.60 -38.24 19.51
C ASP A 249 0.18 -39.54 19.78
N CYS A 250 0.10 -40.07 21.01
CA CYS A 250 0.88 -41.25 21.41
C CYS A 250 0.25 -42.55 20.87
N PRO A 251 0.95 -43.30 20.01
CA PRO A 251 0.44 -44.55 19.45
C PRO A 251 0.59 -45.74 20.40
N ASN A 252 1.40 -45.62 21.45
CA ASN A 252 1.88 -46.75 22.25
C ASN A 252 1.07 -47.01 23.54
N GLY A 253 0.01 -46.23 23.83
CA GLY A 253 -0.78 -46.38 25.05
C GLY A 253 -0.01 -46.10 26.35
N ALA A 254 -0.65 -46.34 27.51
CA ALA A 254 0.01 -46.30 28.82
C ALA A 254 0.68 -47.66 29.10
N PRO A 255 1.85 -47.69 29.77
CA PRO A 255 2.51 -48.96 30.14
C PRO A 255 1.63 -49.78 31.10
N GLU A 256 1.87 -51.09 31.17
CA GLU A 256 1.11 -51.99 32.05
C GLU A 256 1.46 -51.78 33.52
N ALA A 257 0.45 -51.72 34.41
CA ALA A 257 0.63 -51.30 35.81
C ALA A 257 1.49 -52.25 36.65
N THR A 258 1.59 -53.52 36.26
CA THR A 258 2.28 -54.58 37.01
C THR A 258 3.80 -54.55 36.85
N ASN A 259 4.34 -53.83 35.86
CA ASN A 259 5.78 -53.79 35.54
C ASN A 259 6.36 -52.37 35.40
N TYR A 260 5.62 -51.35 35.83
CA TYR A 260 6.11 -49.97 35.71
C TYR A 260 7.15 -49.64 36.80
N LYS A 261 8.37 -49.30 36.37
CA LYS A 261 9.43 -48.73 37.22
C LYS A 261 9.45 -47.22 37.04
N SER A 262 9.56 -46.48 38.14
CA SER A 262 9.66 -45.01 38.12
C SER A 262 10.88 -44.55 37.31
N LEU A 263 10.70 -43.51 36.51
CA LEU A 263 11.73 -43.02 35.60
C LEU A 263 12.85 -42.29 36.35
N MET A 264 14.10 -42.66 36.09
CA MET A 264 15.29 -42.01 36.66
C MET A 264 16.21 -41.42 35.57
N GLU A 265 17.05 -40.45 35.95
CA GLU A 265 17.96 -39.76 35.03
C GLU A 265 18.93 -40.73 34.32
N ALA A 266 19.30 -41.85 34.97
CA ALA A 266 20.11 -42.91 34.38
C ALA A 266 19.43 -43.59 33.17
N ASP A 267 18.11 -43.73 33.18
CA ASP A 267 17.34 -44.33 32.07
C ASP A 267 17.35 -43.40 30.84
N ALA A 268 17.31 -42.08 31.08
CA ALA A 268 17.41 -41.07 30.05
C ALA A 268 18.82 -40.95 29.45
N LEU A 269 19.87 -41.29 30.18
CA LEU A 269 21.23 -41.32 29.63
C LEU A 269 21.47 -42.58 28.79
N THR A 270 20.87 -43.70 29.19
CA THR A 270 20.97 -44.97 28.46
C THR A 270 20.22 -44.94 27.13
N ALA A 271 19.10 -44.21 27.07
CA ALA A 271 18.28 -44.05 25.87
C ALA A 271 18.86 -43.06 24.83
N LYS A 272 20.01 -42.42 25.09
CA LYS A 272 20.58 -41.38 24.22
C LYS A 272 21.28 -42.00 22.99
N PRO A 273 20.88 -41.64 21.75
CA PRO A 273 21.48 -42.21 20.54
C PRO A 273 22.94 -41.76 20.35
N LYS A 274 23.85 -42.70 20.03
CA LYS A 274 25.27 -42.44 19.72
C LYS A 274 25.47 -42.36 18.20
N THR A 275 26.00 -41.26 17.67
CA THR A 275 26.30 -41.13 16.23
C THR A 275 27.78 -40.80 15.97
N ARG A 276 28.36 -41.57 15.03
CA ARG A 276 29.73 -41.49 14.52
C ARG A 276 29.81 -40.47 13.39
N THR A 277 30.91 -39.70 13.35
CA THR A 277 31.27 -38.75 12.30
C THR A 277 31.90 -39.43 11.08
N VAL A 278 31.47 -39.06 9.87
CA VAL A 278 32.25 -39.13 8.63
C VAL A 278 31.92 -37.90 7.77
N ALA A 279 32.95 -37.30 7.18
CA ALA A 279 32.95 -36.04 6.42
C ALA A 279 32.36 -36.17 5.01
N ALA A 280 31.66 -35.14 4.53
CA ALA A 280 32.08 -34.30 3.39
C ALA A 280 30.97 -33.34 2.91
N VAL A 281 31.46 -32.22 2.36
CA VAL A 281 30.83 -31.19 1.52
C VAL A 281 29.93 -30.16 2.20
N THR A 282 30.44 -28.94 2.17
CA THR A 282 29.93 -27.69 2.75
C THR A 282 28.58 -27.26 2.18
N PRO A 283 27.65 -26.84 3.05
CA PRO A 283 26.83 -25.68 2.81
C PRO A 283 27.15 -24.57 3.82
N VAL A 284 27.06 -23.33 3.33
CA VAL A 284 27.23 -22.10 4.10
C VAL A 284 26.28 -22.10 5.29
N ASN A 285 26.85 -22.10 6.49
CA ASN A 285 26.16 -21.98 7.76
C ASN A 285 25.66 -20.54 7.96
N ALA A 286 24.37 -20.39 8.26
CA ALA A 286 23.90 -19.44 9.26
C ALA A 286 22.48 -19.85 9.74
N VAL A 287 22.42 -20.46 10.92
CA VAL A 287 21.22 -20.58 11.75
C VAL A 287 21.64 -20.30 13.19
N MET A 288 20.95 -19.39 13.86
CA MET A 288 20.35 -19.57 15.19
C MET A 288 19.42 -18.37 15.51
N PRO A 289 18.20 -18.62 16.01
CA PRO A 289 17.57 -17.80 17.03
C PRO A 289 17.61 -18.60 18.35
N THR A 290 18.49 -18.22 19.25
CA THR A 290 18.36 -18.43 20.71
C THR A 290 19.39 -17.50 21.34
N SER A 291 18.93 -16.34 21.82
CA SER A 291 19.65 -15.58 22.81
C SER A 291 18.67 -15.23 23.91
N THR A 292 18.88 -15.87 25.05
CA THR A 292 18.45 -15.41 26.36
C THR A 292 18.71 -13.90 26.45
N ILE A 293 17.68 -13.15 26.85
CA ILE A 293 17.78 -11.72 27.13
C ILE A 293 18.69 -11.57 28.35
N GLU A 294 19.91 -11.08 28.16
CA GLU A 294 20.71 -10.52 29.24
C GLU A 294 20.32 -9.04 29.39
N GLU A 295 19.91 -8.67 30.60
CA GLU A 295 19.77 -7.27 31.00
C GLU A 295 21.15 -6.61 30.96
N VAL A 296 21.37 -5.69 30.01
CA VAL A 296 22.56 -4.85 29.99
C VAL A 296 22.17 -3.43 30.42
N SER A 297 22.83 -3.02 31.49
CA SER A 297 22.79 -1.72 32.15
C SER A 297 23.12 -0.56 31.22
N ASP A 298 22.48 0.58 31.48
CA ASP A 298 22.66 1.90 30.85
C ASP A 298 24.11 2.32 30.62
N SER A 299 24.41 2.78 29.40
CA SER A 299 25.35 3.87 29.13
C SER A 299 25.07 4.41 27.72
N ASP A 300 24.56 5.64 27.68
CA ASP A 300 24.30 6.44 26.49
C ASP A 300 25.53 6.59 25.58
N ASP A 301 25.37 6.26 24.30
CA ASP A 301 26.07 6.82 23.15
C ASP A 301 25.25 6.51 21.87
N ASP A 302 25.03 7.51 21.02
CA ASP A 302 24.26 7.50 19.76
C ASP A 302 24.73 6.41 18.75
N LEU A 303 24.36 5.16 18.98
CA LEU A 303 24.52 4.07 18.02
C LEU A 303 23.18 3.77 17.33
N CYS A 304 23.13 3.90 16.01
CA CYS A 304 22.00 3.45 15.21
C CYS A 304 21.99 1.91 15.16
N ILE A 305 21.46 1.28 16.21
CA ILE A 305 21.36 -0.18 16.32
C ILE A 305 20.19 -0.66 15.45
N ALA A 306 20.48 -1.54 14.49
CA ALA A 306 19.43 -2.16 13.67
C ALA A 306 18.48 -3.00 14.55
N PRO A 307 17.17 -3.02 14.25
CA PRO A 307 16.22 -3.82 15.02
C PRO A 307 16.60 -5.30 14.95
N LEU A 308 16.50 -5.99 16.10
CA LEU A 308 16.81 -7.42 16.23
C LEU A 308 15.90 -8.30 15.37
N GLU A 309 14.69 -7.83 15.09
CA GLU A 309 13.69 -8.55 14.30
C GLU A 309 13.02 -7.61 13.29
N THR A 310 12.70 -8.16 12.12
CA THR A 310 11.88 -7.49 11.11
C THR A 310 10.77 -8.45 10.70
N ALA A 311 9.53 -7.96 10.67
CA ALA A 311 8.38 -8.80 10.32
C ALA A 311 8.57 -9.47 8.95
N HIS A 312 8.11 -10.71 8.82
CA HIS A 312 8.14 -11.45 7.55
C HIS A 312 7.32 -10.76 6.46
N LEU A 313 7.71 -10.95 5.20
CA LEU A 313 6.98 -10.44 4.03
C LEU A 313 5.91 -11.46 3.66
N ILE A 314 4.69 -11.24 4.15
CA ILE A 314 3.55 -12.12 3.88
C ILE A 314 2.67 -11.46 2.83
N TRP A 315 2.38 -12.20 1.76
CA TRP A 315 1.47 -11.80 0.71
C TRP A 315 0.19 -12.63 0.75
N PRO A 316 -0.94 -12.03 1.15
CA PRO A 316 -2.25 -12.66 1.03
C PRO A 316 -2.64 -12.84 -0.44
N CYS A 317 -2.84 -14.08 -0.86
CA CYS A 317 -3.12 -14.41 -2.25
C CYS A 317 -4.23 -15.45 -2.38
N LEU A 318 -4.78 -15.54 -3.59
CA LEU A 318 -5.83 -16.43 -4.01
C LEU A 318 -5.26 -17.53 -4.90
N LEU A 319 -5.55 -18.78 -4.55
CA LEU A 319 -5.22 -19.95 -5.36
C LEU A 319 -6.51 -20.57 -5.93
N THR A 320 -6.43 -21.06 -7.15
CA THR A 320 -7.50 -21.83 -7.79
C THR A 320 -7.05 -23.26 -8.02
N GLY A 321 -8.00 -24.21 -7.99
CA GLY A 321 -7.69 -25.59 -8.31
C GLY A 321 -8.89 -26.35 -8.87
N PRO A 322 -8.66 -27.49 -9.55
CA PRO A 322 -9.72 -28.27 -10.19
C PRO A 322 -10.81 -28.79 -9.24
N SER A 323 -10.51 -28.98 -7.96
CA SER A 323 -11.47 -29.50 -6.98
C SER A 323 -12.38 -28.45 -6.36
N ILE A 324 -12.11 -27.16 -6.58
CA ILE A 324 -12.88 -26.07 -5.97
C ILE A 324 -13.40 -25.10 -7.04
N ASN A 325 -14.64 -24.63 -6.87
CA ASN A 325 -15.27 -23.62 -7.73
C ASN A 325 -15.12 -22.19 -7.18
N TYR A 326 -14.22 -22.00 -6.23
CA TYR A 326 -13.95 -20.72 -5.58
C TYR A 326 -12.43 -20.53 -5.45
N PHE A 327 -12.02 -19.34 -4.98
CA PHE A 327 -10.62 -19.04 -4.71
C PHE A 327 -10.26 -19.37 -3.26
N GLU A 328 -9.20 -20.15 -3.05
CA GLU A 328 -8.65 -20.44 -1.73
C GLU A 328 -7.71 -19.32 -1.28
N HIS A 329 -7.97 -18.74 -0.11
CA HIS A 329 -7.13 -17.70 0.46
C HIS A 329 -5.90 -18.32 1.16
N VAL A 330 -4.70 -17.84 0.81
CA VAL A 330 -3.43 -18.32 1.33
C VAL A 330 -2.49 -17.16 1.64
N ASP A 331 -1.91 -17.17 2.84
CA ASP A 331 -0.87 -16.23 3.25
C ASP A 331 0.51 -16.75 2.81
N ALA A 332 0.98 -16.29 1.65
CA ALA A 332 2.23 -16.75 1.07
C ALA A 332 3.44 -16.01 1.67
N LEU A 333 4.46 -16.73 2.11
CA LEU A 333 5.72 -16.14 2.57
C LEU A 333 6.61 -15.80 1.37
N ILE A 334 6.96 -14.53 1.22
CA ILE A 334 7.96 -14.09 0.26
C ILE A 334 9.34 -14.16 0.93
N ASP A 335 10.22 -15.01 0.38
CA ASP A 335 11.57 -15.19 0.88
C ASP A 335 12.58 -15.15 -0.27
N HIS A 336 13.23 -14.01 -0.46
CA HIS A 336 14.26 -13.84 -1.49
C HIS A 336 15.48 -14.75 -1.29
N ARG A 337 15.71 -15.27 -0.07
CA ARG A 337 16.84 -16.16 0.23
C ARG A 337 16.52 -17.62 -0.06
N SER A 338 15.24 -17.97 -0.19
CA SER A 338 14.86 -19.30 -0.63
C SER A 338 15.13 -19.46 -2.13
N HIS A 339 15.90 -20.48 -2.48
CA HIS A 339 16.16 -20.86 -3.85
C HIS A 339 15.04 -21.72 -4.46
N LEU A 340 13.97 -22.03 -3.69
CA LEU A 340 12.85 -22.88 -4.10
C LEU A 340 11.51 -22.19 -3.87
N VAL A 341 10.52 -22.59 -4.67
CA VAL A 341 9.10 -22.32 -4.41
C VAL A 341 8.49 -23.60 -3.85
N LEU A 342 7.94 -23.53 -2.63
CA LEU A 342 7.41 -24.69 -1.91
C LEU A 342 5.93 -24.50 -1.60
N ILE A 343 5.14 -25.57 -1.65
CA ILE A 343 3.73 -25.55 -1.27
C ILE A 343 3.42 -26.73 -0.35
N ASP A 344 2.58 -26.47 0.66
CA ASP A 344 2.14 -27.50 1.59
C ASP A 344 1.25 -28.55 0.91
N GLU A 345 1.47 -29.82 1.23
CA GLU A 345 0.72 -30.94 0.65
C GLU A 345 -0.79 -30.85 0.91
N ASN A 346 -1.21 -30.32 2.06
CA ASN A 346 -2.63 -30.23 2.39
C ASN A 346 -3.35 -29.27 1.43
N ILE A 347 -2.68 -28.19 1.01
CA ILE A 347 -3.22 -27.23 0.05
C ILE A 347 -3.30 -27.84 -1.34
N VAL A 348 -2.25 -28.56 -1.76
CA VAL A 348 -2.24 -29.30 -3.03
C VAL A 348 -3.42 -30.26 -3.11
N THR A 349 -3.67 -30.99 -2.02
CA THR A 349 -4.75 -31.97 -1.92
C THR A 349 -6.11 -31.28 -1.88
N LYS A 350 -6.26 -30.19 -1.11
CA LYS A 350 -7.48 -29.38 -1.03
C LYS A 350 -7.89 -28.79 -2.39
N LEU A 351 -6.92 -28.24 -3.12
CA LEU A 351 -7.14 -27.64 -4.44
C LEU A 351 -7.34 -28.69 -5.54
N GLY A 352 -7.00 -29.96 -5.30
CA GLY A 352 -7.04 -31.01 -6.32
C GLY A 352 -6.04 -30.81 -7.45
N MET A 353 -4.88 -30.22 -7.14
CA MET A 353 -3.89 -29.92 -8.17
C MET A 353 -3.20 -31.19 -8.69
N ARG A 354 -2.93 -31.20 -10.00
CA ARG A 354 -2.22 -32.31 -10.65
C ARG A 354 -0.74 -32.32 -10.25
N ARG A 355 -0.35 -33.31 -9.43
CA ARG A 355 1.04 -33.57 -9.07
C ARG A 355 1.83 -34.12 -10.25
N ARG A 356 3.07 -33.65 -10.43
CA ARG A 356 4.00 -34.05 -11.48
C ARG A 356 5.32 -34.44 -10.84
N LYS A 357 6.00 -35.45 -11.40
CA LYS A 357 7.31 -35.88 -10.91
C LYS A 357 8.41 -34.91 -11.32
N LEU A 358 9.30 -34.58 -10.39
CA LEU A 358 10.55 -33.88 -10.69
C LEU A 358 11.48 -34.82 -11.47
N HIS A 359 12.19 -34.28 -12.47
CA HIS A 359 13.16 -35.05 -13.25
C HIS A 359 14.34 -35.51 -12.38
N THR A 360 14.76 -34.66 -11.44
CA THR A 360 15.79 -34.95 -10.45
C THR A 360 15.20 -34.66 -9.07
N LYS A 361 15.33 -35.61 -8.15
CA LYS A 361 14.90 -35.40 -6.76
C LYS A 361 15.78 -34.33 -6.13
N ILE A 362 15.18 -33.45 -5.34
CA ILE A 362 15.90 -32.42 -4.60
C ILE A 362 16.02 -32.88 -3.16
N GLU A 363 17.24 -33.02 -2.66
CA GLU A 363 17.50 -33.37 -1.27
C GLU A 363 17.62 -32.10 -0.43
N ALA A 364 16.88 -32.03 0.67
CA ALA A 364 16.95 -30.95 1.63
C ALA A 364 17.36 -31.48 3.00
N LYS A 365 18.22 -30.71 3.67
CA LYS A 365 18.60 -30.92 5.07
C LYS A 365 17.80 -29.94 5.91
N SER A 366 17.15 -30.43 6.96
CA SER A 366 16.46 -29.56 7.90
C SER A 366 17.51 -28.76 8.67
N ALA A 367 17.30 -27.44 8.71
CA ALA A 367 18.28 -26.50 9.26
C ALA A 367 18.39 -26.54 10.80
N PHE A 368 17.43 -27.22 11.46
CA PHE A 368 17.27 -27.23 12.93
C PHE A 368 17.32 -28.62 13.54
N THR A 369 17.61 -29.66 12.76
CA THR A 369 17.72 -31.02 13.28
C THR A 369 19.16 -31.48 13.24
N ASP A 370 19.63 -31.98 14.38
CA ASP A 370 20.90 -32.68 14.50
C ASP A 370 21.07 -33.69 13.35
N SER A 371 22.32 -33.97 13.02
CA SER A 371 22.86 -34.83 11.94
C SER A 371 22.29 -36.27 11.82
N VAL A 372 21.19 -36.56 12.51
CA VAL A 372 20.43 -37.81 12.57
C VAL A 372 19.10 -37.74 11.81
N SER A 373 18.57 -36.55 11.45
CA SER A 373 17.37 -36.49 10.60
C SER A 373 17.71 -36.95 9.18
N LEU A 374 17.04 -38.00 8.70
CA LEU A 374 17.12 -38.42 7.29
C LEU A 374 16.89 -37.21 6.38
N PRO A 375 17.71 -36.99 5.34
CA PRO A 375 17.44 -35.94 4.37
C PRO A 375 16.05 -36.17 3.78
N PHE A 376 15.20 -35.15 3.83
CA PHE A 376 13.90 -35.24 3.18
C PHE A 376 14.11 -34.88 1.70
N SER A 377 13.52 -35.69 0.83
CA SER A 377 13.65 -35.51 -0.61
C SER A 377 12.33 -35.03 -1.18
N PHE A 378 12.40 -33.98 -2.01
CA PHE A 378 11.30 -33.54 -2.82
C PHE A 378 11.31 -34.29 -4.14
N SER A 379 10.17 -34.85 -4.51
CA SER A 379 10.01 -35.67 -5.71
C SER A 379 8.90 -35.19 -6.63
N GLU A 380 8.03 -34.29 -6.16
CA GLU A 380 6.83 -33.84 -6.86
C GLU A 380 6.73 -32.32 -6.88
N TYR A 381 6.11 -31.79 -7.93
CA TYR A 381 5.75 -30.38 -8.06
C TYR A 381 4.35 -30.24 -8.66
N VAL A 382 3.80 -29.04 -8.54
CA VAL A 382 2.55 -28.60 -9.14
C VAL A 382 2.77 -27.28 -9.89
N LEU A 383 1.84 -26.96 -10.79
CA LEU A 383 1.80 -25.67 -11.45
C LEU A 383 0.68 -24.83 -10.85
N LEU A 384 0.96 -23.57 -10.52
CA LEU A 384 -0.01 -22.64 -9.96
C LEU A 384 0.33 -21.20 -10.33
N SER A 385 -0.69 -20.33 -10.26
CA SER A 385 -0.59 -18.90 -10.57
C SER A 385 -1.34 -18.11 -9.48
N PRO A 386 -0.69 -17.72 -8.38
CA PRO A 386 -1.37 -17.00 -7.31
C PRO A 386 -1.85 -15.65 -7.82
N SER A 387 -3.05 -15.27 -7.40
CA SER A 387 -3.66 -13.99 -7.70
C SER A 387 -3.76 -13.13 -6.45
N SER A 388 -3.71 -11.83 -6.62
CA SER A 388 -4.00 -10.85 -5.56
C SER A 388 -5.48 -10.95 -5.11
N LEU A 389 -5.77 -10.51 -3.88
CA LEU A 389 -7.13 -10.62 -3.31
C LEU A 389 -8.19 -9.81 -4.08
N ASN A 390 -7.78 -8.71 -4.72
CA ASN A 390 -8.60 -7.88 -5.59
C ASN A 390 -8.67 -8.40 -7.04
N ASN A 391 -7.90 -9.45 -7.39
CA ASN A 391 -7.74 -9.98 -8.75
C ASN A 391 -7.16 -8.97 -9.76
N ASP A 392 -6.55 -7.88 -9.30
CA ASP A 392 -5.95 -6.87 -10.19
C ASP A 392 -4.57 -7.29 -10.71
N TRP A 393 -3.96 -8.28 -10.05
CA TRP A 393 -2.70 -8.89 -10.45
C TRP A 393 -2.73 -10.40 -10.25
N THR A 394 -2.21 -11.13 -11.23
CA THR A 394 -2.01 -12.58 -11.19
C THR A 394 -0.60 -12.89 -11.66
N SER A 395 0.09 -13.78 -10.97
CA SER A 395 1.44 -14.17 -11.36
C SER A 395 1.45 -14.98 -12.66
N HIS A 396 2.61 -15.03 -13.31
CA HIS A 396 2.93 -16.10 -14.24
C HIS A 396 2.86 -17.47 -13.55
N THR A 397 2.58 -18.51 -14.33
CA THR A 397 2.52 -19.89 -13.83
C THR A 397 3.89 -20.35 -13.35
N ILE A 398 3.98 -20.73 -12.09
CA ILE A 398 5.23 -21.19 -11.46
C ILE A 398 5.19 -22.69 -11.14
N HIS A 399 6.38 -23.26 -11.01
CA HIS A 399 6.58 -24.60 -10.49
C HIS A 399 6.73 -24.51 -8.97
N ALA A 400 5.74 -25.03 -8.23
CA ALA A 400 5.81 -25.12 -6.77
C ALA A 400 6.06 -26.58 -6.37
N ILE A 401 7.13 -26.81 -5.61
CA ILE A 401 7.52 -28.14 -5.15
C ILE A 401 6.66 -28.52 -3.95
N VAL A 402 6.14 -29.75 -3.95
CA VAL A 402 5.29 -30.24 -2.86
C VAL A 402 6.18 -30.61 -1.67
N ALA A 403 5.97 -29.92 -0.55
CA ALA A 403 6.71 -30.12 0.69
C ALA A 403 5.78 -30.66 1.79
N LEU A 404 6.21 -31.74 2.44
CA LEU A 404 5.48 -32.35 3.55
C LEU A 404 5.76 -31.58 4.84
N GLY A 405 4.71 -31.07 5.50
CA GLY A 405 4.85 -30.36 6.77
C GLY A 405 5.54 -29.00 6.63
N LEU A 406 5.26 -28.28 5.54
CA LEU A 406 5.75 -26.92 5.36
C LEU A 406 5.10 -26.01 6.41
N SER A 407 5.91 -25.24 7.14
CA SER A 407 5.42 -24.37 8.23
C SER A 407 4.58 -23.19 7.75
N VAL A 408 4.65 -22.88 6.46
CA VAL A 408 3.85 -21.87 5.77
C VAL A 408 3.06 -22.55 4.64
N PRO A 409 1.88 -22.05 4.29
CA PRO A 409 1.05 -22.67 3.27
C PRO A 409 1.71 -22.63 1.87
N LEU A 410 2.39 -21.52 1.55
CA LEU A 410 3.08 -21.30 0.29
C LEU A 410 4.34 -20.45 0.56
N LEU A 411 5.49 -20.92 0.08
CA LEU A 411 6.76 -20.20 0.14
C LEU A 411 7.18 -19.79 -1.26
N LEU A 412 7.30 -18.49 -1.48
CA LEU A 412 7.63 -17.85 -2.74
C LEU A 412 9.11 -17.42 -2.73
N GLY A 413 9.97 -18.29 -3.23
CA GLY A 413 11.41 -18.06 -3.33
C GLY A 413 11.85 -17.25 -4.55
N GLY A 414 13.17 -17.15 -4.71
CA GLY A 414 13.85 -16.50 -5.84
C GLY A 414 13.27 -16.84 -7.23
N PRO A 415 12.94 -18.11 -7.56
CA PRO A 415 12.34 -18.43 -8.86
C PRO A 415 11.02 -17.72 -9.12
N PHE A 416 10.16 -17.55 -8.10
CA PHE A 416 8.91 -16.79 -8.24
C PHE A 416 9.19 -15.31 -8.48
N LEU A 417 10.10 -14.72 -7.70
CA LEU A 417 10.45 -13.31 -7.79
C LEU A 417 11.05 -12.96 -9.16
N GLN A 418 12.00 -13.78 -9.62
CA GLN A 418 12.65 -13.60 -10.91
C GLN A 418 11.68 -13.78 -12.07
N HIS A 419 10.84 -14.81 -12.04
CA HIS A 419 9.90 -15.11 -13.13
C HIS A 419 8.78 -14.07 -13.27
N ASN A 420 8.47 -13.34 -12.20
CA ASN A 420 7.43 -12.31 -12.16
C ASN A 420 8.01 -10.88 -12.15
N TYR A 421 9.32 -10.73 -12.35
CA TYR A 421 10.02 -9.44 -12.38
C TYR A 421 9.74 -8.58 -11.13
N LEU A 422 9.75 -9.20 -9.95
CA LEU A 422 9.44 -8.56 -8.67
C LEU A 422 10.68 -7.95 -8.03
N VAL A 423 10.55 -6.75 -7.47
CA VAL A 423 11.57 -6.07 -6.67
C VAL A 423 11.05 -5.90 -5.26
N ILE A 424 11.85 -6.32 -4.29
CA ILE A 424 11.56 -6.14 -2.86
C ILE A 424 12.36 -4.95 -2.35
N ASP A 425 11.67 -4.00 -1.75
CA ASP A 425 12.27 -2.94 -0.96
C ASP A 425 11.98 -3.19 0.52
N HIS A 426 13.04 -3.40 1.30
CA HIS A 426 12.95 -3.71 2.72
C HIS A 426 12.66 -2.48 3.59
N GLU A 427 13.06 -1.28 3.14
CA GLU A 427 12.84 -0.03 3.87
C GLU A 427 11.37 0.38 3.78
N THR A 428 10.83 0.39 2.56
CA THR A 428 9.40 0.73 2.32
C THR A 428 8.45 -0.46 2.49
N ARG A 429 8.98 -1.67 2.68
CA ARG A 429 8.24 -2.95 2.77
C ARG A 429 7.30 -3.17 1.58
N THR A 430 7.80 -2.93 0.38
CA THR A 430 7.07 -3.11 -0.88
C THR A 430 7.60 -4.30 -1.66
N CYS A 431 6.74 -4.94 -2.45
CA CYS A 431 7.13 -5.98 -3.41
C CYS A 431 6.47 -5.69 -4.75
N ILE A 432 7.17 -4.94 -5.59
CA ILE A 432 6.60 -4.31 -6.79
C ILE A 432 6.96 -5.12 -8.03
N SER A 433 5.94 -5.44 -8.84
CA SER A 433 6.16 -5.97 -10.19
C SER A 433 6.61 -4.87 -11.13
N LYS A 434 7.79 -5.02 -11.73
CA LYS A 434 8.35 -4.02 -12.66
C LYS A 434 7.43 -3.72 -13.85
N ASN A 435 6.70 -4.73 -14.32
CA ASN A 435 5.91 -4.64 -15.53
C ASN A 435 4.57 -3.89 -15.31
N SER A 436 3.91 -4.14 -14.16
CA SER A 436 2.60 -3.56 -13.85
C SER A 436 2.63 -2.46 -12.82
N GLN A 437 3.77 -2.24 -12.15
CA GLN A 437 3.91 -1.39 -10.97
C GLN A 437 2.97 -1.78 -9.81
N TYR A 438 2.47 -3.03 -9.83
CA TYR A 438 1.59 -3.54 -8.80
C TYR A 438 2.40 -3.97 -7.58
N ASP A 439 2.08 -3.44 -6.40
CA ASP A 439 2.67 -3.84 -5.13
C ASP A 439 1.89 -5.01 -4.52
N LEU A 440 2.55 -6.15 -4.36
CA LEU A 440 1.97 -7.36 -3.78
C LEU A 440 1.72 -7.19 -2.28
N LEU A 441 2.58 -6.45 -1.57
CA LEU A 441 2.47 -6.29 -0.11
C LEU A 441 1.51 -5.16 0.27
N ASN A 442 1.48 -4.10 -0.54
CA ASN A 442 0.58 -2.96 -0.34
C ASN A 442 -0.28 -2.76 -1.59
N ALA A 443 -1.20 -3.69 -1.81
CA ALA A 443 -2.12 -3.64 -2.95
C ALA A 443 -2.75 -2.23 -3.06
N PRO A 444 -2.64 -1.55 -4.23
CA PRO A 444 -3.20 -0.22 -4.39
C PRO A 444 -4.69 -0.28 -4.08
N GLN A 445 -5.14 0.53 -3.12
CA GLN A 445 -6.55 0.63 -2.81
C GLN A 445 -7.28 1.07 -4.08
N ARG A 446 -8.06 0.15 -4.66
CA ARG A 446 -8.93 0.48 -5.76
C ARG A 446 -9.92 1.53 -5.27
N ILE A 447 -9.73 2.79 -5.69
CA ILE A 447 -10.84 3.72 -5.82
C ILE A 447 -11.81 2.98 -6.74
N GLN A 448 -12.92 2.48 -6.19
CA GLN A 448 -13.92 1.81 -6.99
C GLN A 448 -14.39 2.82 -8.03
N ARG A 449 -13.81 2.78 -9.23
CA ARG A 449 -14.54 3.19 -10.42
C ARG A 449 -15.68 2.19 -10.50
N VAL A 450 -16.80 2.57 -9.91
CA VAL A 450 -18.10 1.97 -10.15
C VAL A 450 -18.30 2.07 -11.65
N THR A 451 -17.82 1.07 -12.37
CA THR A 451 -18.39 0.72 -13.67
C THR A 451 -19.79 0.28 -13.28
N LYS A 452 -20.74 1.22 -13.40
CA LYS A 452 -22.16 0.96 -13.15
C LYS A 452 -22.47 -0.35 -13.87
N ALA A 453 -22.80 -1.39 -13.11
CA ALA A 453 -23.27 -2.63 -13.70
C ALA A 453 -24.38 -2.25 -14.67
N HIS A 454 -24.19 -2.55 -15.96
CA HIS A 454 -25.23 -2.27 -16.93
C HIS A 454 -26.47 -3.04 -16.46
N PRO A 455 -27.58 -2.36 -16.12
CA PRO A 455 -28.76 -3.05 -15.66
C PRO A 455 -29.16 -4.07 -16.73
N SER A 456 -29.45 -5.30 -16.31
CA SER A 456 -29.86 -6.33 -17.26
C SER A 456 -31.10 -5.84 -18.01
N ARG A 457 -31.37 -6.38 -19.20
CA ARG A 457 -32.59 -6.05 -19.96
C ARG A 457 -33.86 -6.19 -19.10
N ARG A 458 -33.85 -7.09 -18.11
CA ARG A 458 -34.94 -7.30 -17.16
C ARG A 458 -35.06 -6.15 -16.14
N ASP A 459 -33.94 -5.66 -15.64
CA ASP A 459 -33.87 -4.53 -14.70
C ASP A 459 -34.30 -3.23 -15.37
N VAL A 460 -33.86 -3.01 -16.62
CA VAL A 460 -34.29 -1.85 -17.43
C VAL A 460 -35.81 -1.87 -17.66
N LEU A 461 -36.39 -3.04 -17.96
CA LEU A 461 -37.84 -3.18 -18.13
C LEU A 461 -38.60 -2.93 -16.83
N HIS A 462 -38.06 -3.37 -15.70
CA HIS A 462 -38.67 -3.16 -14.39
C HIS A 462 -38.60 -1.68 -13.97
N MET A 463 -37.43 -1.05 -14.12
CA MET A 463 -37.24 0.38 -13.88
C MET A 463 -38.15 1.23 -14.78
N ARG A 464 -38.25 0.90 -16.08
CA ARG A 464 -39.15 1.61 -17.01
C ARG A 464 -40.61 1.52 -16.58
N LYS A 465 -41.07 0.35 -16.11
CA LYS A 465 -42.43 0.19 -15.57
C LYS A 465 -42.65 1.03 -14.32
N ASN A 466 -41.67 1.08 -13.42
CA ASN A 466 -41.75 1.84 -12.18
C ASN A 466 -41.79 3.36 -12.46
N VAL A 467 -40.91 3.86 -13.33
CA VAL A 467 -40.88 5.27 -13.75
C VAL A 467 -42.18 5.67 -14.45
N ILE A 468 -42.72 4.84 -15.34
CA ILE A 468 -44.00 5.13 -16.00
C ILE A 468 -45.15 5.17 -14.98
N ARG A 469 -45.15 4.29 -13.97
CA ARG A 469 -46.17 4.29 -12.91
C ARG A 469 -46.07 5.56 -12.06
N GLU A 470 -44.87 5.96 -11.69
CA GLU A 470 -44.61 7.17 -10.92
C GLU A 470 -44.99 8.43 -11.69
N LEU A 471 -44.57 8.55 -12.95
CA LEU A 471 -44.96 9.66 -13.83
C LEU A 471 -46.48 9.75 -14.03
N LYS A 472 -47.16 8.61 -14.17
CA LYS A 472 -48.64 8.60 -14.25
C LYS A 472 -49.29 9.05 -12.95
N GLY A 473 -48.71 8.73 -11.81
CA GLY A 473 -49.18 9.20 -10.50
C GLY A 473 -48.95 10.70 -10.32
N ALA A 474 -47.73 11.17 -10.58
CA ALA A 474 -47.34 12.57 -10.40
C ALA A 474 -48.01 13.52 -11.41
N LEU A 475 -48.15 13.11 -12.67
CA LEU A 475 -48.71 13.92 -13.75
C LEU A 475 -50.21 13.68 -13.97
N GLY A 476 -50.84 12.77 -13.26
CA GLY A 476 -52.28 12.49 -13.37
C GLY A 476 -53.17 13.74 -13.24
N PRO A 477 -52.97 14.60 -12.23
CA PRO A 477 -53.74 15.83 -12.07
C PRO A 477 -53.53 16.83 -13.23
N GLN A 478 -52.29 16.95 -13.73
CA GLN A 478 -51.94 17.83 -14.85
C GLN A 478 -52.52 17.30 -16.17
N TYR A 479 -52.47 15.98 -16.39
CA TYR A 479 -53.08 15.32 -17.54
C TYR A 479 -54.59 15.56 -17.60
N HIS A 480 -55.30 15.44 -16.47
CA HIS A 480 -56.74 15.74 -16.42
C HIS A 480 -57.04 17.22 -16.71
N LYS A 481 -56.21 18.14 -16.21
CA LYS A 481 -56.35 19.58 -16.46
C LYS A 481 -56.14 19.92 -17.93
N VAL A 482 -55.08 19.37 -18.55
CA VAL A 482 -54.78 19.57 -19.98
C VAL A 482 -55.86 18.93 -20.87
N LYS A 483 -56.37 17.76 -20.51
CA LYS A 483 -57.43 17.08 -21.27
C LYS A 483 -58.75 17.86 -21.26
N GLN A 484 -59.10 18.50 -20.14
CA GLN A 484 -60.26 19.39 -20.05
C GLN A 484 -60.09 20.68 -20.88
N HIS A 485 -58.87 21.22 -20.95
CA HIS A 485 -58.55 22.37 -21.80
C HIS A 485 -58.53 22.01 -23.30
N ALA A 486 -58.06 20.81 -23.66
CA ALA A 486 -57.98 20.34 -25.04
C ALA A 486 -59.35 20.11 -25.68
N THR A 487 -60.37 19.74 -24.89
CA THR A 487 -61.75 19.61 -25.38
C THR A 487 -62.44 20.95 -25.67
N SER A 488 -61.83 22.09 -25.31
CA SER A 488 -62.48 23.41 -25.39
C SER A 488 -61.97 24.34 -26.49
N LYS A 489 -61.02 23.93 -27.34
CA LYS A 489 -60.63 24.71 -28.53
C LYS A 489 -60.39 23.81 -29.73
N SER A 490 -61.48 23.57 -30.46
CA SER A 490 -61.42 23.25 -31.89
C SER A 490 -60.83 24.44 -32.65
N ASN A 491 -60.04 24.13 -33.67
CA ASN A 491 -59.54 25.00 -34.75
C ASN A 491 -58.19 25.68 -34.47
N ASP A 492 -57.11 25.04 -34.93
CA ASP A 492 -56.32 25.56 -36.07
C ASP A 492 -55.10 24.64 -36.34
N ILE A 493 -55.36 23.45 -36.90
CA ILE A 493 -54.31 22.48 -37.28
C ILE A 493 -53.48 23.02 -38.46
N THR A 494 -54.08 23.88 -39.28
CA THR A 494 -53.48 24.39 -40.52
C THR A 494 -52.33 25.36 -40.23
N SER A 495 -52.46 26.27 -39.25
CA SER A 495 -51.36 27.19 -38.91
C SER A 495 -50.14 26.48 -38.29
N VAL A 496 -50.36 25.39 -37.55
CA VAL A 496 -49.29 24.57 -36.98
C VAL A 496 -48.53 23.81 -38.08
N LEU A 497 -49.25 23.28 -39.08
CA LEU A 497 -48.63 22.62 -40.22
C LEU A 497 -47.82 23.58 -41.09
N CYS A 498 -48.35 24.77 -41.39
CA CYS A 498 -47.62 25.80 -42.15
C CYS A 498 -46.30 26.17 -41.47
N ARG A 499 -46.31 26.49 -40.16
CA ARG A 499 -45.07 26.83 -39.42
C ARG A 499 -44.04 25.70 -39.44
N ARG A 500 -44.50 24.45 -39.40
CA ARG A 500 -43.59 23.29 -39.40
C ARG A 500 -42.94 23.08 -40.76
N ILE A 501 -43.68 23.29 -41.85
CA ILE A 501 -43.15 23.22 -43.22
C ILE A 501 -42.11 24.31 -43.44
N ASP A 502 -42.40 25.56 -43.03
CA ASP A 502 -41.47 26.67 -43.18
C ASP A 502 -40.15 26.44 -42.43
N THR A 503 -40.22 25.82 -41.25
CA THR A 503 -39.04 25.50 -40.44
C THR A 503 -38.19 24.39 -41.08
N LEU A 504 -38.83 23.40 -41.72
CA LEU A 504 -38.12 22.31 -42.38
C LEU A 504 -37.41 22.81 -43.65
N ALA A 505 -38.08 23.66 -44.45
CA ALA A 505 -37.48 24.30 -45.61
C ALA A 505 -36.25 25.15 -45.24
N PHE A 506 -36.34 25.93 -44.15
CA PHE A 506 -35.20 26.71 -43.66
C PHE A 506 -34.00 25.85 -43.23
N ILE A 507 -34.23 24.68 -42.63
CA ILE A 507 -33.16 23.76 -42.21
C ILE A 507 -32.47 23.14 -43.44
N GLU A 508 -33.25 22.79 -44.46
CA GLU A 508 -32.74 22.16 -45.69
C GLU A 508 -31.87 23.15 -46.50
N ASP A 509 -32.33 24.39 -46.67
CA ASP A 509 -31.55 25.48 -47.30
C ASP A 509 -30.24 25.74 -46.55
N ASN A 510 -30.26 25.71 -45.22
CA ASN A 510 -29.08 25.97 -44.40
C ASN A 510 -28.07 24.81 -44.51
N LYS A 511 -28.55 23.57 -44.66
CA LYS A 511 -27.70 22.41 -44.89
C LYS A 511 -27.00 22.49 -46.25
N GLU A 512 -27.75 22.79 -47.32
CA GLU A 512 -27.15 22.97 -48.66
C GLU A 512 -26.14 24.13 -48.68
N HIS A 513 -26.44 25.22 -47.96
CA HIS A 513 -25.53 26.34 -47.81
C HIS A 513 -24.20 25.96 -47.15
N LEU A 514 -24.25 25.17 -46.08
CA LEU A 514 -23.07 24.68 -45.36
C LEU A 514 -22.25 23.70 -46.21
N GLU A 515 -22.89 22.79 -46.94
CA GLU A 515 -22.20 21.86 -47.84
C GLU A 515 -21.50 22.59 -49.00
N ARG A 516 -22.13 23.65 -49.53
CA ARG A 516 -21.50 24.52 -50.54
C ARG A 516 -20.28 25.23 -49.97
N LEU A 517 -20.36 25.77 -48.75
CA LEU A 517 -19.24 26.42 -48.06
C LEU A 517 -18.09 25.45 -47.76
N ASP A 518 -18.37 24.22 -47.34
CA ASP A 518 -17.34 23.18 -47.14
C ASP A 518 -16.60 22.90 -48.44
N LYS A 519 -17.33 22.71 -49.55
CA LYS A 519 -16.72 22.49 -50.86
C LYS A 519 -15.90 23.69 -51.35
N GLU A 520 -16.37 24.90 -51.09
CA GLU A 520 -15.65 26.13 -51.42
C GLU A 520 -14.35 26.27 -50.59
N MET A 521 -14.42 25.96 -49.30
CA MET A 521 -13.27 25.99 -48.39
C MET A 521 -12.24 24.93 -48.76
N ARG A 522 -12.67 23.69 -49.06
CA ARG A 522 -11.76 22.63 -49.52
C ARG A 522 -11.03 23.02 -50.79
N ARG A 523 -11.73 23.60 -51.78
CA ARG A 523 -11.09 24.11 -53.00
C ARG A 523 -10.13 25.27 -52.75
N LYS A 524 -10.45 26.14 -51.79
CA LYS A 524 -9.61 27.30 -51.46
C LYS A 524 -8.28 26.89 -50.83
N TYR A 525 -8.26 25.77 -50.12
CA TYR A 525 -7.11 25.24 -49.40
C TYR A 525 -6.66 23.88 -49.94
N ASP A 526 -6.85 23.64 -51.23
CA ASP A 526 -6.48 22.39 -51.90
C ASP A 526 -4.97 22.09 -51.75
N ASP A 527 -4.16 23.16 -51.67
CA ASP A 527 -2.72 23.12 -51.36
C ASP A 527 -2.39 22.61 -49.95
N ARG A 528 -3.36 22.69 -49.03
CA ARG A 528 -3.20 22.32 -47.60
C ARG A 528 -3.89 21.01 -47.24
N PHE A 529 -4.77 20.51 -48.10
CA PHE A 529 -5.50 19.26 -47.93
C PHE A 529 -5.39 18.37 -49.17
N PRO A 530 -4.17 17.93 -49.55
CA PRO A 530 -3.98 16.99 -50.64
C PRO A 530 -4.81 15.71 -50.39
N GLU A 531 -5.42 15.15 -51.44
CA GLU A 531 -6.19 13.89 -51.34
C GLU A 531 -5.29 12.68 -51.02
N ASP A 532 -3.99 12.86 -51.17
CA ASP A 532 -2.91 11.89 -51.12
C ASP A 532 -2.04 12.03 -49.85
N ILE A 533 -2.62 12.48 -48.72
CA ILE A 533 -1.95 12.39 -47.41
C ILE A 533 -1.79 10.89 -47.06
N PRO A 534 -0.55 10.37 -46.97
CA PRO A 534 -0.33 8.97 -46.64
C PRO A 534 -0.82 8.66 -45.22
N HIS A 535 -1.30 7.43 -45.01
CA HIS A 535 -1.77 6.99 -43.70
C HIS A 535 -0.63 7.11 -42.68
N ILE A 536 -0.95 7.29 -41.39
CA ILE A 536 0.06 7.55 -40.34
C ILE A 536 1.10 6.43 -40.22
N ASP A 537 0.74 5.22 -40.66
CA ASP A 537 1.58 4.02 -40.68
C ASP A 537 2.60 4.02 -41.84
N GLU A 538 2.45 4.91 -42.81
CA GLU A 538 3.30 5.07 -44.00
C GLU A 538 4.26 6.26 -43.86
N LEU A 539 4.23 6.97 -42.73
CA LEU A 539 5.15 8.08 -42.46
C LEU A 539 6.53 7.54 -42.02
N PRO A 540 7.64 8.14 -42.49
CA PRO A 540 8.99 7.73 -42.08
C PRO A 540 9.21 7.89 -40.57
N THR A 541 9.63 6.82 -39.91
CA THR A 541 9.91 6.78 -38.45
C THR A 541 11.18 7.53 -38.03
N ASP A 542 11.92 8.05 -38.99
CA ASP A 542 13.25 8.68 -38.88
C ASP A 542 13.20 10.21 -38.81
N ILE A 543 11.99 10.80 -38.76
CA ILE A 543 11.79 12.22 -38.50
C ILE A 543 11.15 12.38 -37.12
N VAL A 544 11.85 13.08 -36.21
CA VAL A 544 11.30 13.47 -34.92
C VAL A 544 10.24 14.54 -35.18
N HIS A 545 8.96 14.18 -35.00
CA HIS A 545 7.84 15.13 -35.07
C HIS A 545 7.81 16.08 -33.88
#